data_AF-A0AB36MH22-F1
#
_entry.id   AF-A0AB36MH22-F1
#
_cell.length_a   1.000
_cell.length_b   1.000
_cell.length_c   1.000
_cell.angle_alpha   90.00
_cell.angle_beta   90.00
_cell.angle_gamma   90.00
#
_symmetry.space_group_name_H-M   'P 1'
#
loop_
_entity.id
_entity.type
_entity.pdbx_description
1 polymer ?
#
loop_
_entity_poly.entity_id
_entity_poly.type
_entity_poly.pdbx_seq_one_letter_code
_entity_poly.pdbx_strand_id
1 'polypeptide(L)'
;MLRSWIVQLCIVVFLWIVLTMFKNRFRNIWPRRLKKLDVLCIFLIIAIHFTSIELIGISLFPYLVFVMSVVGLIMIFASAYRSGDIVYGVFWTKFIRILDLVTLFTYFIVLIMIIFKAILL
;
A
#
# COMPACT_ATOMS: atom_id res chain seq x y z
N MET A 1 2.63 22.03 2.60
CA MET A 1 3.46 21.18 3.49
C MET A 1 3.30 19.69 3.21
N LEU A 2 2.09 19.11 3.26
CA LEU A 2 1.85 17.67 3.01
C LEU A 2 2.23 17.15 1.61
N ARG A 3 2.45 18.05 0.64
CA ARG A 3 2.83 17.69 -0.73
C ARG A 3 4.30 17.30 -0.86
N SER A 4 5.17 17.74 0.05
CA SER A 4 6.59 17.43 -0.02
C SER A 4 6.83 15.94 0.23
N TRP A 5 7.53 15.30 -0.70
CA TRP A 5 7.94 13.89 -0.59
C TRP A 5 8.73 13.59 0.70
N ILE A 6 9.51 14.56 1.21
CA ILE A 6 10.25 14.44 2.48
C ILE A 6 9.28 14.36 3.66
N VAL A 7 8.26 15.23 3.68
CA VAL A 7 7.24 15.25 4.73
C VAL A 7 6.45 13.95 4.73
N GLN A 8 6.13 13.40 3.56
CA GLN A 8 5.44 12.12 3.42
C GLN A 8 6.28 10.95 3.93
N LEU A 9 7.58 10.92 3.60
CA LEU A 9 8.50 9.94 4.18
C LEU A 9 8.53 10.03 5.71
N CYS A 10 8.66 11.24 6.26
CA CYS A 10 8.65 11.44 7.71
C CYS A 10 7.35 10.93 8.34
N ILE A 11 6.19 11.18 7.71
CA ILE A 11 4.88 10.69 8.18
C ILE A 11 4.83 9.16 8.14
N VAL A 12 5.28 8.51 7.05
CA VAL A 12 5.29 7.05 6.94
C VAL A 12 6.17 6.41 8.01
N VAL A 13 7.36 6.97 8.25
CA VAL A 13 8.28 6.50 9.31
C VAL A 13 7.69 6.74 10.70
N PHE A 14 7.12 7.91 10.94
CA PHE A 14 6.47 8.22 12.21
C PHE A 14 5.31 7.27 12.50
N LEU A 15 4.44 7.02 11.51
CA LEU A 15 3.34 6.06 11.63
C LEU A 15 3.85 4.64 11.88
N TRP A 16 4.94 4.22 11.25
CA TRP A 16 5.55 2.93 11.53
C TRP A 16 5.98 2.79 13.00
N ILE A 17 6.60 3.82 13.55
CA ILE A 17 7.02 3.86 14.96
C ILE A 17 5.80 3.82 15.88
N VAL A 18 4.80 4.67 15.63
CA VAL A 18 3.55 4.72 16.42
C VAL A 18 2.84 3.37 16.40
N LEU A 19 2.67 2.75 15.23
CA LEU A 19 2.05 1.43 15.09
C LEU A 19 2.86 0.34 15.80
N THR A 20 4.18 0.48 15.85
CA THR A 20 5.05 -0.47 16.57
C THR A 20 4.88 -0.34 18.08
N MET A 21 4.88 0.89 18.61
CA MET A 21 4.64 1.15 20.03
C MET A 21 3.24 0.72 20.45
N PHE A 22 2.23 1.04 19.64
CA PHE A 22 0.83 0.70 19.91
C PHE A 22 0.60 -0.82 19.90
N LYS A 23 1.17 -1.54 18.92
CA LYS A 23 1.10 -3.01 18.88
C LYS A 23 1.77 -3.65 20.11
N ASN A 24 2.89 -3.09 20.57
CA ASN A 24 3.61 -3.60 21.74
C ASN A 24 2.83 -3.33 23.03
N ARG A 25 2.17 -2.17 23.14
CA ARG A 25 1.40 -1.77 24.33
C ARG A 25 0.01 -2.43 24.42
N PHE A 26 -0.66 -2.64 23.28
CA PHE A 26 -2.02 -3.20 23.20
C PHE A 26 -2.07 -4.53 22.47
N ARG A 27 -1.08 -5.39 22.72
CA ARG A 27 -0.97 -6.72 22.09
C ARG A 27 -2.23 -7.57 22.25
N ASN A 28 -2.98 -7.38 23.34
CA ASN A 28 -4.19 -8.14 23.66
C ASN A 28 -5.44 -7.70 22.87
N ILE A 29 -5.47 -6.45 22.40
CA ILE A 29 -6.59 -5.87 21.63
C ILE A 29 -6.29 -5.92 20.11
N TRP A 30 -5.01 -6.10 19.73
CA TRP A 30 -4.62 -6.09 18.33
C TRP A 30 -5.17 -7.31 17.57
N PRO A 31 -5.96 -7.12 16.50
CA PRO A 31 -6.51 -8.22 15.71
C PRO A 31 -5.40 -9.04 15.05
N ARG A 32 -5.35 -10.34 15.32
CA ARG A 32 -4.27 -11.26 14.84
C ARG A 32 -4.11 -11.28 13.32
N ARG A 33 -5.15 -10.92 12.56
CA ARG A 33 -5.16 -10.97 11.08
C ARG A 33 -4.68 -9.67 10.42
N LEU A 34 -4.70 -8.54 11.12
CA LEU A 34 -4.27 -7.24 10.59
C LEU A 34 -2.78 -7.04 10.82
N LYS A 35 -2.00 -6.92 9.74
CA LYS A 35 -0.59 -6.54 9.85
C LYS A 35 -0.48 -5.01 9.87
N LYS A 36 0.67 -4.52 10.35
CA LYS A 36 0.98 -3.08 10.35
C LYS A 36 0.90 -2.50 8.94
N LEU A 37 1.36 -3.28 7.95
CA LEU A 37 1.32 -2.92 6.53
C LEU A 37 -0.09 -2.60 6.06
N ASP A 38 -1.11 -3.33 6.49
CA ASP A 38 -2.50 -3.12 6.10
C ASP A 38 -2.98 -1.70 6.49
N VAL A 39 -2.53 -1.19 7.64
CA VAL A 39 -2.82 0.18 8.11
C VAL A 39 -1.95 1.20 7.36
N LEU A 40 -0.67 0.90 7.17
CA LEU A 40 0.26 1.74 6.40
C LEU A 40 -0.13 1.87 4.93
N CYS A 41 -0.80 0.88 4.36
CA CYS A 41 -1.23 0.82 2.97
C CYS A 41 -2.08 2.03 2.59
N ILE A 42 -3.02 2.44 3.45
CA ILE A 42 -3.84 3.64 3.24
C ILE A 42 -2.97 4.90 3.12
N PHE A 43 -1.98 5.03 4.01
CA PHE A 43 -1.08 6.18 3.99
C PHE A 43 -0.10 6.12 2.81
N LEU A 44 0.36 4.94 2.42
CA LEU A 44 1.19 4.73 1.24
C LEU A 44 0.44 5.13 -0.03
N ILE A 45 -0.84 4.78 -0.16
CA ILE A 45 -1.67 5.19 -1.29
C ILE A 45 -1.75 6.72 -1.40
N ILE A 46 -1.96 7.41 -0.27
CA ILE A 46 -1.99 8.88 -0.24
C ILE A 46 -0.62 9.46 -0.63
N ALA A 47 0.47 8.88 -0.12
CA ALA A 47 1.83 9.32 -0.46
C ALA A 47 2.14 9.12 -1.96
N ILE A 48 1.74 7.98 -2.53
CA ILE A 48 1.88 7.71 -3.97
C ILE A 48 1.10 8.74 -4.78
N HIS A 49 -0.14 9.06 -4.39
CA HIS A 49 -0.96 10.04 -5.09
C HIS A 49 -0.27 11.40 -5.19
N PHE A 50 0.22 11.93 -4.07
CA PHE A 50 0.85 13.25 -4.08
C PHE A 50 2.25 13.23 -4.72
N THR A 51 3.08 12.23 -4.40
CA THR A 51 4.44 12.13 -4.98
C THR A 51 4.39 11.94 -6.48
N SER A 52 3.43 11.17 -7.01
CA SER A 52 3.32 10.97 -8.46
C SER A 52 2.90 12.24 -9.20
N ILE A 53 2.01 13.05 -8.60
CA ILE A 53 1.61 14.35 -9.16
C ILE A 53 2.82 15.30 -9.19
N GLU A 54 3.68 15.28 -8.18
CA GLU A 54 4.91 16.09 -8.16
C GLU A 54 5.94 15.60 -9.19
N LEU A 55 6.04 14.29 -9.40
CA LEU A 55 7.00 13.68 -10.31
C LEU A 55 6.61 13.89 -11.78
N ILE A 56 5.40 13.48 -12.16
CA ILE A 56 4.93 13.31 -13.55
C ILE A 56 3.74 14.24 -13.87
N GLY A 57 3.16 14.93 -12.88
CA GLY A 57 1.96 15.77 -13.06
C GLY A 57 0.64 15.00 -13.03
N ILE A 58 0.68 13.67 -12.93
CA ILE A 58 -0.51 12.81 -12.91
C ILE A 58 -0.57 11.95 -11.64
N SER A 59 -1.78 11.56 -11.24
CA SER A 59 -1.96 10.64 -10.12
C SER A 59 -1.81 9.18 -10.55
N LEU A 60 -0.95 8.42 -9.89
CA LEU A 60 -0.84 6.98 -10.07
C LEU A 60 -1.95 6.19 -9.35
N PHE A 61 -2.78 6.86 -8.53
CA PHE A 61 -3.84 6.21 -7.77
C PHE A 61 -4.87 5.47 -8.63
N PRO A 62 -5.44 6.05 -9.71
CA PRO A 62 -6.41 5.34 -10.55
C PRO A 62 -5.80 4.09 -11.21
N TYR A 63 -4.52 4.16 -11.58
CA TYR A 63 -3.79 3.04 -12.16
C TYR A 63 -3.56 1.93 -11.14
N LEU A 64 -3.24 2.29 -9.89
CA LEU A 64 -3.19 1.33 -8.79
C LEU A 64 -4.54 0.64 -8.60
N VAL A 65 -5.64 1.40 -8.51
CA VAL A 65 -6.98 0.83 -8.38
C VAL A 65 -7.29 -0.13 -9.53
N PHE A 66 -6.97 0.25 -10.77
CA PHE A 66 -7.16 -0.61 -11.93
C PHE A 66 -6.37 -1.92 -11.83
N VAL A 67 -5.08 -1.85 -11.49
CA VAL A 67 -4.24 -3.05 -11.29
C VAL A 67 -4.83 -3.94 -10.20
N MET A 68 -5.30 -3.36 -9.10
CA MET A 68 -5.92 -4.13 -8.01
C MET A 68 -7.23 -4.77 -8.44
N SER A 69 -8.06 -4.10 -9.23
CA SER A 69 -9.26 -4.69 -9.81
C SER A 69 -8.94 -5.89 -10.70
N VAL A 70 -7.93 -5.77 -11.57
CA VAL A 70 -7.47 -6.87 -12.44
C VAL A 70 -6.95 -8.05 -11.61
N VAL A 71 -6.11 -7.79 -10.60
CA VAL A 71 -5.61 -8.83 -9.68
C VAL A 71 -6.77 -9.50 -8.92
N GLY A 72 -7.75 -8.73 -8.47
CA GLY A 72 -8.95 -9.24 -7.81
C GLY A 72 -9.72 -10.21 -8.72
N LEU A 73 -9.96 -9.84 -9.97
CA LEU A 73 -10.61 -10.69 -10.96
C LEU A 73 -9.81 -11.97 -11.23
N ILE A 74 -8.50 -11.87 -11.46
CA ILE A 74 -7.63 -13.04 -11.68
C ILE A 74 -7.74 -14.03 -10.52
N MET A 75 -7.74 -13.54 -9.28
CA MET A 75 -7.88 -14.40 -8.12
C MET A 75 -9.28 -15.04 -7.98
N ILE A 76 -10.34 -14.33 -8.36
CA ILE A 76 -11.69 -14.90 -8.41
C ILE A 76 -11.71 -16.09 -9.38
N PHE A 77 -11.23 -15.90 -10.61
CA PHE A 77 -11.16 -16.98 -11.60
C PHE A 77 -10.25 -18.12 -11.15
N ALA A 78 -9.08 -17.82 -10.58
CA ALA A 78 -8.16 -18.84 -10.08
C ALA A 78 -8.76 -19.64 -8.91
N SER A 79 -9.54 -19.00 -8.04
CA SER A 79 -10.24 -19.68 -6.94
C SER A 79 -11.34 -20.59 -7.47
N ALA A 80 -12.17 -20.08 -8.39
CA ALA A 80 -13.24 -20.84 -9.01
C ALA A 80 -12.70 -22.08 -9.75
N TYR A 81 -11.58 -21.93 -10.47
CA TYR A 81 -10.94 -23.04 -11.19
C TYR A 81 -10.37 -24.12 -10.26
N ARG A 82 -9.74 -23.73 -9.14
CA ARG A 82 -9.04 -24.69 -8.26
C ARG A 82 -9.93 -25.38 -7.24
N SER A 83 -10.94 -24.69 -6.74
CA SER A 83 -11.69 -25.12 -5.56
C SER A 83 -13.18 -25.29 -5.82
N GLY A 84 -13.69 -24.92 -7.00
CA GLY A 84 -15.12 -24.91 -7.31
C GLY A 84 -15.93 -23.84 -6.55
N ASP A 85 -15.41 -23.37 -5.41
CA ASP A 85 -16.00 -22.36 -4.54
C ASP A 85 -15.06 -21.19 -4.24
N ILE A 86 -15.67 -20.03 -3.99
CA ILE A 86 -14.98 -18.83 -3.55
C ILE A 86 -15.01 -18.78 -2.02
N VAL A 87 -13.92 -19.20 -1.38
CA VAL A 87 -13.76 -19.04 0.07
C VAL A 87 -13.38 -17.59 0.37
N TYR A 88 -14.39 -16.74 0.59
CA TYR A 88 -14.25 -15.29 0.78
C TYR A 88 -13.19 -14.89 1.82
N GLY A 89 -13.09 -15.60 2.95
CA GLY A 89 -12.11 -15.28 4.00
C GLY A 89 -10.65 -15.42 3.54
N VAL A 90 -10.36 -16.45 2.74
CA VAL A 90 -9.02 -16.69 2.18
C VAL A 90 -8.73 -15.72 1.05
N PHE A 91 -9.74 -15.44 0.21
CA PHE A 91 -9.67 -14.45 -0.86
C PHE A 91 -9.26 -13.08 -0.33
N TRP A 92 -10.02 -12.52 0.62
CA TRP A 92 -9.75 -11.18 1.16
C TRP A 92 -8.39 -11.09 1.85
N THR A 93 -7.99 -12.15 2.58
CA THR A 93 -6.67 -12.19 3.21
C THR A 93 -5.56 -12.16 2.15
N LYS A 94 -5.66 -12.94 1.07
CA LYS A 94 -4.67 -12.93 -0.01
C LYS A 94 -4.68 -11.62 -0.79
N PHE A 95 -5.87 -11.08 -1.08
CA PHE A 95 -6.04 -9.82 -1.79
C PHE A 95 -5.38 -8.66 -1.06
N ILE A 96 -5.67 -8.48 0.23
CA ILE A 96 -5.06 -7.42 1.04
C ILE A 96 -3.53 -7.58 1.06
N ARG A 97 -3.01 -8.80 1.12
CA ARG A 97 -1.55 -9.05 1.11
C ARG A 97 -0.90 -8.64 -0.22
N ILE A 98 -1.54 -8.94 -1.33
CA ILE A 98 -1.04 -8.53 -2.66
C ILE A 98 -1.17 -7.02 -2.80
N LEU A 99 -2.28 -6.44 -2.32
CA LEU A 99 -2.50 -4.99 -2.30
C LEU A 99 -1.39 -4.27 -1.52
N ASP A 100 -1.06 -4.73 -0.32
CA ASP A 100 0.04 -4.21 0.48
C ASP A 100 1.38 -4.29 -0.26
N LEU A 101 1.65 -5.42 -0.93
CA LEU A 101 2.91 -5.65 -1.63
C LEU A 101 3.05 -4.74 -2.85
N VAL A 102 2.00 -4.65 -3.66
CA VAL A 102 2.00 -3.82 -4.87
C VAL A 102 2.04 -2.33 -4.49
N THR A 103 1.27 -1.88 -3.50
CA THR A 103 1.32 -0.47 -3.04
C THR A 103 2.69 -0.11 -2.48
N LEU A 104 3.30 -0.98 -1.66
CA LEU A 104 4.66 -0.78 -1.16
C LEU A 104 5.67 -0.69 -2.31
N PHE A 105 5.60 -1.62 -3.26
CA PHE A 105 6.51 -1.64 -4.42
C PHE A 105 6.36 -0.40 -5.29
N THR A 106 5.13 0.02 -5.58
CA THR A 106 4.86 1.27 -6.32
C THR A 106 5.38 2.49 -5.58
N TYR A 107 5.21 2.56 -4.26
CA TYR A 107 5.77 3.65 -3.47
C TYR A 107 7.29 3.70 -3.56
N PHE A 108 7.97 2.56 -3.45
CA PHE A 108 9.42 2.49 -3.61
C PHE A 108 9.90 3.01 -4.97
N ILE A 109 9.23 2.61 -6.06
CA ILE A 109 9.58 3.08 -7.41
C ILE A 109 9.43 4.60 -7.49
N VAL A 110 8.27 5.13 -7.10
CA VAL A 110 7.98 6.58 -7.18
C VAL A 110 8.96 7.37 -6.29
N LEU A 111 9.30 6.83 -5.12
CA LEU A 111 10.26 7.44 -4.21
C LEU A 111 11.67 7.49 -4.79
N ILE A 112 12.13 6.38 -5.39
CA ILE A 112 13.44 6.33 -6.03
C ILE A 112 13.48 7.35 -7.17
N MET A 113 12.44 7.40 -8.01
CA MET A 113 12.37 8.34 -9.12
C MET A 113 12.38 9.82 -8.67
N ILE A 114 11.66 10.17 -7.60
CA ILE A 114 11.68 11.56 -7.09
C ILE A 114 13.04 11.92 -6.50
N ILE A 115 13.72 10.98 -5.84
CA ILE A 115 15.08 11.19 -5.33
C ILE A 115 16.05 11.41 -6.50
N PHE A 116 16.00 10.57 -7.53
CA PHE A 116 16.83 10.77 -8.74
C PHE A 116 16.56 12.13 -9.37
N LYS A 117 15.29 12.52 -9.54
CA LYS A 117 14.91 13.84 -10.06
C LYS A 117 15.47 14.97 -9.21
N ALA A 118 15.48 14.84 -7.89
CA ALA A 118 15.99 15.84 -6.96
C ALA A 118 17.53 15.93 -6.89
N ILE A 119 18.25 14.87 -7.27
CA ILE A 119 19.73 14.87 -7.33
C ILE A 119 20.23 15.41 -8.67
N LEU A 120 19.49 15.18 -9.75
CA LEU A 120 19.90 15.52 -11.12
C LEU A 120 19.55 16.96 -11.54
N LEU A 121 18.73 17.65 -10.74
CA LEU A 121 18.33 19.07 -10.86
C LEU A 121 19.03 19.90 -9.79
#